data_AF-A0A067FY75-F1
#
_entry.id   AF-A0A067FY75-F1
#
_cell.length_a   1.000
_cell.length_b   1.000
_cell.length_c   1.000
_cell.angle_alpha   90.00
_cell.angle_beta   90.00
_cell.angle_gamma   90.00
#
_symmetry.space_group_name_H-M   'P 1'
#
loop_
_entity.id
_entity.type
_entity.pdbx_description
1 polymer ?
#
loop_
_entity_poly.entity_id
_entity_poly.type
_entity_poly.pdbx_seq_one_letter_code
_entity_poly.pdbx_strand_id
1 'polypeptide(L)'
;TSKVGKPYKIGDRTADVILEIRNLQKKEVVAIDAISNQEFSEDECSRLRQSIKCGFIKHLTVGEIQEKAMSLQALRVNDLLESEILRLNNLRDRASEKGHRKEYPLFLWNSTFYCYLIFPCLRDISALKCC
;
A
#
# COMPACT_ATOMS: atom_id res chain seq x y z
N THR A 1 27.56 5.81 -8.77
CA THR A 1 26.50 6.54 -8.04
C THR A 1 27.16 7.64 -7.25
N SER A 2 26.89 8.90 -7.61
CA SER A 2 27.38 10.06 -6.85
C SER A 2 26.44 10.32 -5.67
N LYS A 3 26.97 10.73 -4.52
CA LYS A 3 26.19 10.99 -3.29
C LYS A 3 25.89 12.47 -3.17
N VAL A 4 24.70 12.83 -2.70
CA VAL A 4 24.35 14.24 -2.40
C VAL A 4 25.13 14.71 -1.18
N GLY A 5 25.59 15.96 -1.19
CA GLY A 5 26.21 16.60 -0.01
C GLY A 5 25.24 16.80 1.17
N LYS A 6 23.92 16.76 0.93
CA LYS A 6 22.89 16.81 1.97
C LYS A 6 21.78 15.78 1.67
N PRO A 7 21.48 14.86 2.60
CA PRO A 7 20.41 13.88 2.42
C PRO A 7 19.04 14.57 2.45
N TYR A 8 18.10 14.05 1.67
CA TYR A 8 16.71 14.53 1.57
C TYR A 8 15.71 13.44 1.99
N LYS A 9 14.45 13.82 2.19
CA LYS A 9 13.39 12.92 2.66
C LYS A 9 12.50 12.50 1.49
N ILE A 10 12.30 11.19 1.35
CA ILE A 10 11.33 10.58 0.43
C ILE A 10 10.32 9.84 1.31
N GLY A 11 9.18 10.49 1.57
CA GLY A 11 8.25 10.04 2.61
C GLY A 11 8.97 9.89 3.96
N ASP A 12 8.90 8.71 4.55
CA ASP A 12 9.55 8.41 5.84
C ASP A 12 11.05 8.07 5.71
N ARG A 13 11.54 7.81 4.50
CA ARG A 13 12.91 7.35 4.24
C ARG A 13 13.83 8.54 3.95
N THR A 14 15.08 8.44 4.39
CA THR A 14 16.13 9.41 4.04
C THR A 14 16.94 8.87 2.87
N ALA A 15 17.12 9.66 1.82
CA ALA A 15 17.83 9.28 0.62
C ALA A 15 18.99 10.25 0.33
N ASP A 16 20.09 9.72 -0.21
CA ASP A 16 21.29 10.46 -0.63
C ASP A 16 21.66 10.21 -2.10
N VAL A 17 20.73 9.61 -2.85
CA VAL A 17 20.90 9.28 -4.27
C VAL A 17 20.51 10.45 -5.15
N ILE A 18 21.35 10.78 -6.13
CA ILE A 18 21.05 11.73 -7.21
C ILE A 18 20.95 11.03 -8.57
N LEU A 19 20.08 11.59 -9.41
CA LEU A 19 19.86 11.17 -10.79
C LEU A 19 20.51 12.18 -11.74
N GLU A 20 21.31 11.68 -12.67
CA GLU A 20 21.79 12.45 -13.80
C GLU A 20 20.80 12.29 -14.96
N ILE A 21 20.04 13.34 -15.24
CA ILE A 21 19.03 13.36 -16.29
C ILE A 21 19.57 14.15 -17.49
N ARG A 22 19.30 13.68 -18.71
CA ARG A 22 19.48 14.51 -19.90
C ARG A 22 18.22 15.31 -20.15
N ASN A 23 18.28 16.60 -19.88
CA ASN A 23 17.30 17.57 -20.32
C ASN A 23 17.74 18.10 -21.70
N LEU A 24 17.23 17.44 -22.75
CA LEU A 24 17.67 17.64 -24.14
C LEU A 24 19.18 17.40 -24.26
N GLN A 25 19.95 18.45 -24.53
CA GLN A 25 21.41 18.41 -24.69
C GLN A 25 22.17 18.69 -23.39
N LYS A 26 21.46 19.13 -22.34
CA LYS A 26 22.05 19.47 -21.05
C LYS A 26 21.91 18.30 -20.08
N LYS A 27 22.99 18.02 -19.36
CA LYS A 27 22.96 17.10 -18.22
C LYS A 27 22.60 17.89 -16.98
N GLU A 28 21.57 17.45 -16.29
CA GLU A 28 21.07 18.04 -15.06
C GLU A 28 21.10 16.99 -13.96
N VAL A 29 21.53 17.40 -12.77
CA VAL A 29 21.56 16.54 -11.59
C VAL A 29 20.36 16.90 -10.74
N VAL A 30 19.46 15.95 -10.54
CA VAL A 30 18.24 16.13 -9.75
C VAL A 30 18.14 15.08 -8.66
N ALA A 31 17.52 15.45 -7.55
CA ALA A 31 17.12 14.49 -6.51
C ALA A 31 15.81 13.78 -6.92
N ILE A 32 15.55 12.61 -6.34
CA ILE A 32 14.39 11.78 -6.69
C ILE A 32 13.07 12.46 -6.28
N ASP A 33 13.08 13.21 -5.18
CA ASP A 33 11.92 13.95 -4.66
C ASP A 33 11.45 15.08 -5.58
N ALA A 34 12.31 15.57 -6.48
CA ALA A 34 11.95 16.57 -7.48
C ALA A 34 11.15 15.99 -8.66
N ILE A 35 11.03 14.67 -8.78
CA ILE A 35 10.37 13.99 -9.91
C ILE A 35 8.90 13.73 -9.57
N SER A 36 8.03 14.02 -10.54
CA SER A 36 6.60 13.73 -10.44
C SER A 36 6.30 12.24 -10.63
N ASN A 37 5.34 11.72 -9.87
CA ASN A 37 4.79 10.37 -10.01
C ASN A 37 3.55 10.33 -10.93
N GLN A 38 3.19 11.45 -11.57
CA GLN A 38 2.03 11.55 -12.45
C GLN A 38 2.31 10.97 -13.84
N GLU A 39 1.25 10.56 -14.54
CA GLU A 39 1.33 10.18 -15.94
C GLU A 39 1.61 11.41 -16.82
N PHE A 40 2.31 11.19 -17.93
CA PHE A 40 2.62 12.27 -18.88
C PHE A 40 1.35 12.74 -19.58
N SER A 41 1.18 14.06 -19.63
CA SER A 41 0.12 14.69 -20.43
C SER A 41 0.44 14.64 -21.94
N GLU A 42 -0.59 14.83 -22.76
CA GLU A 42 -0.43 14.85 -24.21
C GLU A 42 0.43 16.03 -24.68
N ASP A 43 0.35 17.17 -24.00
CA ASP A 43 1.17 18.36 -24.30
C ASP A 43 2.66 18.10 -24.03
N GLU A 44 2.98 17.41 -22.93
CA GLU A 44 4.36 17.00 -22.63
C GLU A 44 4.89 16.01 -23.66
N CYS A 45 4.07 15.02 -24.03
CA CYS A 45 4.41 14.07 -25.09
C CYS A 45 4.63 14.77 -26.44
N SER A 46 3.80 15.76 -26.77
CA SER A 46 3.91 16.55 -28.00
C SER A 46 5.23 17.32 -28.05
N ARG A 47 5.62 17.98 -26.95
CA ARG A 47 6.91 18.67 -26.82
C ARG A 47 8.10 17.73 -26.98
N LEU A 48 8.02 16.54 -26.39
CA LEU A 48 9.07 15.52 -26.53
C LEU A 48 9.20 15.06 -28.00
N ARG A 49 8.07 14.79 -28.67
CA ARG A 49 8.05 14.43 -30.10
C ARG A 49 8.70 15.50 -30.98
N GLN A 50 8.40 16.77 -30.73
CA GLN A 50 9.03 17.89 -31.45
C GLN A 50 10.55 17.94 -31.20
N SER A 51 10.98 17.71 -29.97
CA SER A 51 12.40 17.70 -29.61
C SER A 51 13.19 16.60 -30.31
N ILE A 52 12.60 15.41 -30.45
CA ILE A 52 13.17 14.29 -31.23
C ILE A 52 13.22 14.65 -32.71
N LYS A 53 12.14 15.22 -33.26
CA LYS A 53 12.08 15.65 -34.67
C LYS A 53 13.16 16.67 -35.02
N CYS A 54 13.46 17.59 -34.09
CA CYS A 54 14.51 18.59 -34.25
C CYS A 54 15.92 18.07 -33.92
N GLY A 55 16.09 16.78 -33.56
CA GLY A 55 17.39 16.16 -33.33
C GLY A 55 18.04 16.49 -31.98
N PHE A 56 17.30 17.07 -31.02
CA PHE A 56 17.82 17.32 -29.66
C PHE A 56 17.95 16.05 -28.84
N ILE A 57 17.14 15.03 -29.15
CA ILE A 57 17.13 13.72 -28.49
C ILE A 57 17.20 12.64 -29.57
N LYS A 58 17.95 11.56 -29.29
CA LYS A 58 18.00 10.39 -30.16
C LYS A 58 16.60 9.79 -30.29
N HIS A 59 16.22 9.41 -31.52
CA HIS A 59 14.98 8.68 -31.74
C HIS A 59 14.96 7.39 -30.92
N LEU A 60 13.90 7.20 -30.13
CA LEU A 60 13.63 5.98 -29.38
C LEU A 60 12.69 5.10 -30.19
N THR A 61 13.05 3.85 -30.40
CA THR A 61 12.17 2.87 -31.04
C THR A 61 11.18 2.31 -30.03
N VAL A 62 10.00 1.88 -30.52
CA VAL A 62 9.00 1.22 -29.66
C VAL A 62 9.58 -0.03 -28.99
N GLY A 63 10.45 -0.77 -29.69
CA GLY A 63 11.14 -1.93 -29.14
C GLY A 63 12.05 -1.60 -27.95
N GLU A 64 12.87 -0.55 -28.05
CA GLU A 64 13.74 -0.11 -26.94
C GLU A 64 12.90 0.31 -25.71
N ILE A 65 11.79 1.02 -25.93
CA ILE A 65 10.89 1.44 -24.84
C ILE A 65 10.23 0.21 -24.20
N GLN A 66 9.74 -0.72 -25.02
CA GLN A 66 9.10 -1.95 -24.55
C GLN A 66 10.07 -2.82 -23.75
N GLU A 67 11.32 -2.97 -24.20
CA GLU A 67 12.34 -3.74 -23.48
C GLU A 67 12.58 -3.15 -22.08
N LYS A 68 12.71 -1.83 -21.97
CA LYS A 68 12.84 -1.14 -20.68
C LYS A 68 11.60 -1.30 -19.82
N ALA A 69 10.40 -1.16 -20.40
CA ALA A 69 9.15 -1.38 -19.67
C ALA A 69 9.08 -2.81 -19.12
N MET A 70 9.45 -3.81 -19.90
CA MET A 70 9.50 -5.22 -19.47
C MET A 70 10.50 -5.45 -18.35
N SER A 71 11.67 -4.80 -18.39
CA SER A 71 12.66 -4.90 -17.30
C SER A 71 12.15 -4.32 -15.97
N LEU A 72 11.22 -3.37 -16.02
CA LEU A 72 10.62 -2.72 -14.85
C LEU A 72 9.27 -3.33 -14.46
N GLN A 73 8.71 -4.22 -15.28
CA GLN A 73 7.37 -4.79 -15.09
C GLN A 73 7.23 -5.53 -13.76
N ALA A 74 8.27 -6.26 -13.34
CA ALA A 74 8.26 -6.97 -12.07
C ALA A 74 8.10 -6.03 -10.87
N LEU A 75 8.79 -4.87 -10.87
CA LEU A 75 8.68 -3.86 -9.81
C LEU A 75 7.25 -3.31 -9.76
N ARG A 76 6.68 -2.95 -10.91
CA ARG A 76 5.30 -2.46 -11.00
C ARG A 76 4.28 -3.46 -10.46
N VAL A 77 4.43 -4.74 -10.80
CA VAL A 77 3.53 -5.80 -10.33
C VAL A 77 3.67 -6.00 -8.83
N ASN A 78 4.90 -5.97 -8.31
CA ASN A 78 5.15 -6.11 -6.87
C ASN A 78 4.52 -4.97 -6.07
N ASP A 79 4.72 -3.71 -6.47
CA ASP A 79 4.13 -2.55 -5.78
C ASP A 79 2.59 -2.63 -5.75
N LEU A 80 1.98 -3.03 -6.88
CA LEU A 80 0.53 -3.26 -6.96
C LEU A 80 0.11 -4.39 -6.00
N LEU A 81 0.85 -5.50 -5.98
CA LEU A 81 0.54 -6.65 -5.15
C LEU A 81 0.63 -6.33 -3.67
N GLU A 82 1.66 -5.59 -3.24
CA GLU A 82 1.82 -5.12 -1.86
C GLU A 82 0.63 -4.24 -1.44
N SER A 83 0.21 -3.32 -2.31
CA SER A 83 -0.96 -2.47 -2.05
C SER A 83 -2.25 -3.29 -1.90
N GLU A 84 -2.41 -4.34 -2.70
CA GLU A 84 -3.57 -5.22 -2.69
C GLU A 84 -3.57 -6.13 -1.46
N ILE A 85 -2.42 -6.66 -1.06
CA ILE A 85 -2.26 -7.41 0.19
C ILE A 85 -2.68 -6.55 1.39
N LEU A 86 -2.23 -5.29 1.45
CA LEU A 86 -2.61 -4.37 2.51
C LEU A 86 -4.13 -4.12 2.52
N ARG A 87 -4.73 -3.90 1.35
CA ARG A 87 -6.19 -3.71 1.20
C ARG A 87 -6.96 -4.93 1.71
N LEU A 88 -6.51 -6.13 1.37
CA LEU A 88 -7.13 -7.39 1.79
C LEU A 88 -6.95 -7.67 3.28
N ASN A 89 -5.78 -7.39 3.87
CA ASN A 89 -5.56 -7.48 5.31
C ASN A 89 -6.53 -6.57 6.07
N ASN A 90 -6.69 -5.32 5.63
CA ASN A 90 -7.65 -4.38 6.23
C ASN A 90 -9.11 -4.84 6.10
N LEU A 91 -9.45 -5.61 5.05
CA LEU A 91 -10.78 -6.22 4.92
C LEU A 91 -10.96 -7.40 5.87
N ARG A 92 -9.95 -8.27 6.00
CA ARG A 92 -9.94 -9.39 6.94
C ARG A 92 -10.13 -8.90 8.37
N ASP A 93 -9.33 -7.92 8.80
CA ASP A 93 -9.34 -7.45 10.18
C ASP A 93 -10.72 -6.85 10.54
N ARG A 94 -11.32 -6.09 9.61
CA ARG A 94 -12.71 -5.60 9.75
C ARG A 94 -13.75 -6.72 9.81
N ALA A 95 -13.56 -7.81 9.07
CA ALA A 95 -14.45 -8.97 9.12
C ALA A 95 -14.29 -9.72 10.45
N SER A 96 -13.06 -9.89 10.94
CA SER A 96 -12.75 -10.52 12.23
C SER A 96 -13.32 -9.73 13.41
N GLU A 97 -13.19 -8.40 13.43
CA GLU A 97 -13.83 -7.55 14.46
C GLU A 97 -15.35 -7.73 14.50
N LYS A 98 -15.99 -7.84 13.33
CA LYS A 98 -17.43 -8.12 13.24
C LYS A 98 -17.78 -9.54 13.69
N GLY A 99 -16.89 -10.51 13.48
CA GLY A 99 -17.01 -11.89 13.95
C GLY A 99 -16.94 -11.97 15.47
N HIS A 100 -15.91 -11.38 16.08
CA HIS A 100 -15.76 -11.36 17.53
C HIS A 100 -16.92 -10.65 18.23
N ARG A 101 -17.46 -9.55 17.67
CA ARG A 101 -18.68 -8.91 18.20
C ARG A 101 -19.93 -9.81 18.21
N LYS A 102 -19.94 -10.94 17.48
CA LYS A 102 -21.00 -11.97 17.54
C LYS A 102 -20.72 -13.12 18.52
N GLU A 103 -19.48 -13.28 18.97
CA GLU A 103 -19.10 -14.23 20.03
C GLU A 103 -19.27 -13.62 21.43
N TYR A 104 -19.10 -12.30 21.58
CA TYR A 104 -19.32 -11.58 22.84
C TYR A 104 -20.76 -11.56 23.40
N PRO A 105 -21.86 -11.66 22.61
CA PRO A 105 -23.19 -11.84 23.17
C PRO A 105 -23.39 -13.22 23.79
N LEU A 106 -22.65 -14.24 23.35
CA LEU A 106 -22.80 -15.62 23.84
C LEU A 106 -22.17 -15.82 25.22
N PHE A 107 -21.01 -15.25 25.51
CA PHE A 107 -20.40 -15.39 26.84
C PHE A 107 -21.18 -14.66 27.94
N LEU A 108 -21.71 -13.47 27.64
CA LEU A 108 -22.53 -12.73 28.60
C LEU A 108 -23.93 -13.33 28.77
N TRP A 109 -24.53 -13.89 27.70
CA TRP A 109 -25.76 -14.67 27.83
C TRP A 109 -25.54 -15.93 28.67
N ASN A 110 -24.50 -16.73 28.44
CA ASN A 110 -24.29 -17.95 29.22
C ASN A 110 -24.10 -17.66 30.73
N SER A 111 -23.36 -16.60 31.09
CA SER A 111 -23.15 -16.25 32.50
C SER A 111 -24.40 -15.69 33.18
N THR A 112 -25.22 -14.89 32.49
CA THR A 112 -26.50 -14.40 33.04
C THR A 112 -27.58 -15.47 33.05
N PHE A 113 -27.67 -16.32 32.02
CA PHE A 113 -28.64 -17.42 31.94
C PHE A 113 -28.38 -18.49 33.03
N TYR A 114 -27.12 -18.84 33.32
CA TYR A 114 -26.77 -19.72 34.45
C TYR A 114 -27.13 -19.09 35.81
N CYS A 115 -26.94 -17.78 35.98
CA CYS A 115 -27.29 -17.09 37.23
C CYS A 115 -28.81 -16.95 37.44
N TYR A 116 -29.59 -16.69 36.39
CA TYR A 116 -31.04 -16.42 36.51
C TYR A 116 -31.94 -17.65 36.32
N LEU A 117 -31.51 -18.70 35.60
CA LEU A 117 -32.35 -19.89 35.34
C LEU A 117 -31.87 -21.17 36.05
N ILE A 118 -30.56 -21.32 36.32
CA ILE A 118 -30.02 -22.55 36.94
C ILE A 118 -29.83 -22.38 38.46
N PHE A 119 -29.40 -21.19 38.92
CA PHE A 119 -29.17 -20.92 40.35
C PHE A 119 -30.42 -20.99 41.25
N PRO A 120 -31.62 -20.54 40.81
CA PRO A 120 -32.85 -20.71 41.60
C PRO A 120 -33.26 -22.18 41.74
N CYS A 121 -33.21 -22.97 40.66
CA CYS A 121 -33.56 -24.39 40.67
C CYS A 121 -32.63 -25.24 41.56
N LEU A 122 -31.34 -24.92 41.66
CA LEU A 122 -30.43 -25.62 42.58
C LEU A 122 -30.64 -25.25 44.06
N ARG A 123 -31.13 -24.04 44.35
CA ARG A 123 -31.48 -23.62 45.72
C ARG A 123 -32.72 -24.38 46.22
N ASP A 124 -33.68 -24.65 45.35
CA ASP A 124 -34.89 -25.41 45.69
C ASP A 124 -34.60 -26.92 45.90
N ILE A 125 -33.70 -27.52 45.12
CA ILE A 125 -33.29 -28.93 45.30
C ILE A 125 -32.52 -29.16 46.62
N SER A 126 -31.80 -28.14 47.10
CA SER A 126 -31.08 -28.20 48.38
C SER A 126 -32.03 -28.09 49.59
N ALA A 127 -33.16 -27.39 49.43
CA ALA A 127 -34.18 -27.24 50.46
C ALA A 127 -35.07 -28.49 50.61
N LEU A 128 -35.22 -29.31 49.57
CA LEU A 128 -35.99 -30.57 49.62
C LEU A 128 -35.29 -31.74 50.34
N LYS A 129 -34.06 -31.59 50.80
CA LYS A 129 -33.35 -32.60 51.61
C LYS A 129 -33.37 -32.35 53.13
N CYS A 130 -34.11 -31.33 53.59
CA CYS A 130 -34.22 -30.97 55.01
C CYS A 130 -35.63 -31.16 55.63
N CYS A 131 -36.52 -31.95 55.00
CA CYS A 131 -37.73 -32.46 55.63
C CYS A 131 -37.67 -33.97 55.76
#